data_AF-A0A7S4RR35-F1
#
_entry.id   AF-A0A7S4RR35-F1
#
_cell.length_a   1.000
_cell.length_b   1.000
_cell.length_c   1.000
_cell.angle_alpha   90.00
_cell.angle_beta   90.00
_cell.angle_gamma   90.00
#
_symmetry.space_group_name_H-M   'P 1'
#
loop_
_entity.id
_entity.type
_entity.pdbx_description
1 polymer ?
#
loop_
_entity_poly.entity_id
_entity_poly.type
_entity_poly.pdbx_seq_one_letter_code
_entity_poly.pdbx_strand_id
1 'polypeptide(L)'
;QMVELKEEDQASCLRLYWQMCFNLMGSSNSTVELIGKAMDEREVVFTSSVNTSFFAVKTTLCCLFGRYELGAHLAIEKNHKRNLNIIGGGFSGLMFWFHRSLCLYAMARKIKTKKKQYIAQAKRIHKELTNSLKNKNPNILHYVSLLNAEKAALAQKKNQDVKKLYNDAITMSARGGYAHDAALAQERFADYLLNIAGDLQEARYHIEGAIQRYTNWGAMGVVEHLHNKYHDVLAGSSTN
;
A
#
# COMPACT_ATOMS: atom_id res chain seq x y z
N GLN A 1 1.46 11.99 -34.99
CA GLN A 1 1.84 12.78 -33.81
C GLN A 1 1.01 12.50 -32.56
N MET A 2 -0.29 12.85 -32.46
CA MET A 2 -1.09 12.60 -31.23
C MET A 2 -1.36 11.12 -30.92
N VAL A 3 -1.38 10.24 -31.94
CA VAL A 3 -1.52 8.79 -31.78
C VAL A 3 -0.19 8.18 -31.30
N GLU A 4 0.91 8.50 -31.96
CA GLU A 4 2.27 8.07 -31.57
C GLU A 4 2.63 8.48 -30.14
N LEU A 5 2.35 9.73 -29.73
CA LEU A 5 2.55 10.20 -28.36
C LEU A 5 1.73 9.41 -27.32
N LYS A 6 0.51 8.97 -27.68
CA LYS A 6 -0.32 8.14 -26.79
C LYS A 6 0.21 6.71 -26.70
N GLU A 7 0.73 6.16 -27.79
CA GLU A 7 1.36 4.84 -27.82
C GLU A 7 2.65 4.82 -26.99
N GLU A 8 3.47 5.88 -27.07
CA GLU A 8 4.66 6.08 -26.25
C GLU A 8 4.33 6.21 -24.74
N ASP A 9 3.27 6.94 -24.40
CA ASP A 9 2.76 7.06 -23.02
C ASP A 9 2.33 5.70 -22.45
N GLN A 10 1.58 4.92 -23.25
CA GLN A 10 1.11 3.59 -22.85
C GLN A 10 2.28 2.62 -22.68
N ALA A 11 3.26 2.64 -23.60
CA ALA A 11 4.46 1.83 -23.50
C ALA A 11 5.26 2.18 -22.23
N SER A 12 5.40 3.47 -21.92
CA SER A 12 6.07 3.95 -20.70
C SER A 12 5.32 3.51 -19.44
N CYS A 13 3.98 3.62 -19.43
CA CYS A 13 3.17 3.11 -18.32
C CYS A 13 3.34 1.59 -18.14
N LEU A 14 3.34 0.81 -19.22
CA LEU A 14 3.53 -0.64 -19.15
C LEU A 14 4.92 -0.99 -18.57
N ARG A 15 5.97 -0.28 -18.99
CA ARG A 15 7.33 -0.48 -18.46
C ARG A 15 7.40 -0.22 -16.96
N LEU A 16 6.67 0.78 -16.43
CA LEU A 16 6.57 1.03 -14.98
C LEU A 16 5.99 -0.17 -14.23
N TYR A 17 4.89 -0.73 -14.72
CA TYR A 17 4.27 -1.91 -14.11
C TYR A 17 5.13 -3.16 -14.26
N TRP A 18 5.77 -3.34 -15.41
CA TRP A 18 6.68 -4.47 -15.62
C TRP A 18 7.89 -4.40 -14.66
N GLN A 19 8.48 -3.22 -14.50
CA GLN A 19 9.55 -3.02 -13.53
C GLN A 19 9.04 -3.28 -12.10
N MET A 20 7.84 -2.81 -11.74
CA MET A 20 7.21 -3.14 -10.46
C MET A 20 7.14 -4.65 -10.21
N CYS A 21 6.77 -5.45 -11.21
CA CYS A 21 6.75 -6.91 -11.08
C CYS A 21 8.15 -7.46 -10.77
N PHE A 22 9.21 -6.99 -11.43
CA PHE A 22 10.58 -7.40 -11.10
C PHE A 22 10.97 -7.05 -9.66
N ASN A 23 10.60 -5.85 -9.20
CA ASN A 23 10.81 -5.44 -7.81
C ASN A 23 10.08 -6.39 -6.83
N LEU A 24 8.80 -6.69 -7.07
CA LEU A 24 8.00 -7.57 -6.22
C LEU A 24 8.51 -9.01 -6.20
N MET A 25 8.99 -9.53 -7.33
CA MET A 25 9.58 -10.86 -7.45
C MET A 25 10.98 -10.98 -6.82
N GLY A 26 11.58 -9.89 -6.33
CA GLY A 26 12.97 -9.90 -5.85
C GLY A 26 14.01 -10.01 -6.97
N SER A 27 13.62 -9.72 -8.21
CA SER A 27 14.51 -9.72 -9.40
C SER A 27 15.11 -8.34 -9.71
N SER A 28 14.97 -7.38 -8.78
CA SER A 28 15.54 -6.04 -8.85
C SER A 28 16.48 -5.82 -7.67
N ASN A 29 17.56 -5.08 -7.87
CA ASN A 29 18.52 -4.72 -6.80
C ASN A 29 17.93 -3.73 -5.79
N SER A 30 16.81 -3.08 -6.13
CA SER A 30 16.12 -2.13 -5.26
C SER A 30 14.68 -2.56 -5.05
N THR A 31 14.17 -2.39 -3.83
CA THR A 31 12.77 -2.72 -3.49
C THR A 31 11.79 -1.66 -3.98
N VAL A 32 12.19 -0.38 -3.97
CA VAL A 32 11.30 0.76 -4.25
C VAL A 32 11.77 1.68 -5.38
N GLU A 33 13.01 1.53 -5.88
CA GLU A 33 13.46 2.24 -7.08
C GLU A 33 13.14 1.42 -8.31
N LEU A 34 12.59 2.07 -9.34
CA LEU A 34 12.24 1.46 -10.61
C LEU A 34 13.43 1.57 -11.55
N ILE A 35 14.50 0.87 -11.19
CA ILE A 35 15.74 0.78 -11.97
C ILE A 35 16.01 -0.70 -12.23
N GLY A 36 15.99 -1.10 -13.49
CA GLY A 36 16.25 -2.48 -13.86
C GLY A 36 16.00 -2.77 -15.33
N LYS A 37 15.70 -4.04 -15.61
CA LYS A 37 15.59 -4.57 -16.98
C LYS A 37 14.51 -3.89 -17.82
N ALA A 38 13.42 -3.45 -17.20
CA ALA A 38 12.28 -2.90 -17.93
C ALA A 38 12.36 -1.38 -18.11
N MET A 39 12.97 -0.66 -17.15
CA MET A 39 13.14 0.80 -17.23
C MET A 39 14.08 1.36 -16.15
N ASP A 40 14.41 2.65 -16.31
CA ASP A 40 15.13 3.47 -15.33
C ASP A 40 14.31 4.72 -14.99
N GLU A 41 13.95 4.91 -13.71
CA GLU A 41 13.14 6.05 -13.28
C GLU A 41 13.77 7.41 -13.51
N ARG A 42 15.09 7.46 -13.71
CA ARG A 42 15.85 8.68 -13.98
C ARG A 42 15.68 9.18 -15.41
N GLU A 43 15.21 8.30 -16.31
CA GLU A 43 15.03 8.57 -17.73
C GLU A 43 13.55 8.79 -18.10
N VAL A 44 12.64 8.76 -17.12
CA VAL A 44 11.20 8.87 -17.37
C VAL A 44 10.83 10.28 -17.84
N VAL A 45 10.21 10.34 -19.01
CA VAL A 45 9.55 11.56 -19.50
C VAL A 45 8.15 11.65 -18.89
N PHE A 46 7.91 12.66 -18.05
CA PHE A 46 6.67 12.82 -17.32
C PHE A 46 5.57 13.51 -18.14
N THR A 47 4.62 12.72 -18.65
CA THR A 47 3.30 13.18 -19.10
C THR A 47 2.24 12.97 -18.01
N SER A 48 1.01 13.47 -18.18
CA SER A 48 -0.02 13.34 -17.13
C SER A 48 -0.38 11.87 -16.82
N SER A 49 -0.36 10.99 -17.83
CA SER A 49 -0.68 9.56 -17.71
C SER A 49 0.46 8.81 -17.02
N VAL A 50 1.69 9.00 -17.52
CA VAL A 50 2.93 8.40 -16.99
C VAL A 50 3.17 8.83 -15.55
N ASN A 51 2.95 10.10 -15.23
CA ASN A 51 3.06 10.62 -13.87
C ASN A 51 2.11 9.93 -12.88
N THR A 52 0.86 9.66 -13.29
CA THR A 52 -0.11 8.95 -12.44
C THR A 52 0.32 7.50 -12.19
N SER A 53 0.73 6.79 -13.24
CA SER A 53 1.23 5.41 -13.15
C SER A 53 2.50 5.33 -12.30
N PHE A 54 3.44 6.25 -12.49
CA PHE A 54 4.70 6.30 -11.74
C PHE A 54 4.46 6.37 -10.24
N PHE A 55 3.63 7.33 -9.81
CA PHE A 55 3.33 7.48 -8.38
C PHE A 55 2.47 6.34 -7.82
N ALA A 56 1.57 5.78 -8.61
CA ALA A 56 0.82 4.59 -8.23
C ALA A 56 1.76 3.43 -7.92
N VAL A 57 2.69 3.14 -8.84
CA VAL A 57 3.69 2.08 -8.70
C VAL A 57 4.62 2.36 -7.51
N LYS A 58 5.24 3.54 -7.44
CA LYS A 58 6.17 3.90 -6.36
C LYS A 58 5.53 3.81 -4.99
N THR A 59 4.32 4.33 -4.84
CA THR A 59 3.61 4.31 -3.54
C THR A 59 3.18 2.90 -3.16
N THR A 60 2.81 2.07 -4.13
CA THR A 60 2.51 0.66 -3.90
C THR A 60 3.74 -0.09 -3.41
N LEU A 61 4.88 0.03 -4.08
CA LEU A 61 6.14 -0.55 -3.63
C LEU A 61 6.51 -0.06 -2.22
N CYS A 62 6.37 1.24 -1.95
CA CYS A 62 6.62 1.78 -0.62
C CYS A 62 5.75 1.13 0.45
N CYS A 63 4.47 0.92 0.17
CA CYS A 63 3.55 0.34 1.14
C CYS A 63 3.77 -1.18 1.31
N LEU A 64 4.07 -1.94 0.25
CA LEU A 64 4.33 -3.39 0.30
C LEU A 64 5.69 -3.73 0.93
N PHE A 65 6.72 -2.90 0.75
CA PHE A 65 8.04 -3.06 1.38
C PHE A 65 8.17 -2.27 2.70
N GLY A 66 7.06 -1.84 3.30
CA GLY A 66 7.05 -1.16 4.59
C GLY A 66 7.76 0.20 4.65
N ARG A 67 8.14 0.79 3.52
CA ARG A 67 8.76 2.13 3.39
C ARG A 67 7.70 3.24 3.47
N TYR A 68 6.87 3.18 4.52
CA TYR A 68 5.72 4.09 4.70
C TYR A 68 6.12 5.55 4.83
N GLU A 69 7.31 5.86 5.35
CA GLU A 69 7.80 7.24 5.45
C GLU A 69 8.03 7.85 4.06
N LEU A 70 8.69 7.10 3.16
CA LEU A 70 8.89 7.51 1.78
C LEU A 70 7.55 7.67 1.07
N GLY A 71 6.65 6.68 1.21
CA GLY A 71 5.30 6.77 0.65
C GLY A 71 4.50 7.97 1.18
N ALA A 72 4.62 8.29 2.47
CA ALA A 72 3.99 9.47 3.07
C ALA A 72 4.66 10.77 2.63
N HIS A 73 5.96 10.78 2.34
CA HIS A 73 6.66 11.93 1.76
C HIS A 73 6.12 12.25 0.37
N LEU A 74 6.12 11.24 -0.52
CA LEU A 74 5.53 11.32 -1.87
C LEU A 74 4.05 11.76 -1.80
N ALA A 75 3.33 11.36 -0.76
CA ALA A 75 1.94 11.74 -0.54
C ALA A 75 1.73 13.24 -0.22
N ILE A 76 2.70 13.89 0.45
CA ILE A 76 2.54 15.28 0.92
C ILE A 76 3.33 16.29 0.09
N GLU A 77 4.19 15.83 -0.80
CA GLU A 77 5.06 16.69 -1.58
C GLU A 77 4.24 17.58 -2.54
N LYS A 78 4.37 18.90 -2.35
CA LYS A 78 3.54 19.90 -3.05
C LYS A 78 3.86 20.03 -4.54
N ASN A 79 5.03 19.57 -4.97
CA ASN A 79 5.48 19.64 -6.36
C ASN A 79 4.75 18.65 -7.28
N HIS A 80 3.98 17.72 -6.72
CA HIS A 80 3.21 16.73 -7.45
C HIS A 80 1.90 17.39 -7.94
N LYS A 81 2.01 18.11 -9.07
CA LYS A 81 1.02 19.07 -9.59
C LYS A 81 -0.39 18.48 -9.77
N ARG A 82 -1.38 19.31 -9.40
CA ARG A 82 -2.81 19.45 -9.79
C ARG A 82 -3.69 18.22 -10.11
N ASN A 83 -3.20 17.17 -10.77
CA ASN A 83 -4.00 16.04 -11.27
C ASN A 83 -4.04 14.82 -10.32
N LEU A 84 -3.15 14.75 -9.35
CA LEU A 84 -3.10 13.66 -8.35
C LEU A 84 -4.02 13.88 -7.14
N ASN A 85 -4.70 15.03 -7.11
CA ASN A 85 -5.64 15.43 -6.05
C ASN A 85 -7.12 15.17 -6.40
N ILE A 86 -7.38 14.62 -7.59
CA ILE A 86 -8.68 14.05 -7.98
C ILE A 86 -8.50 12.53 -8.04
N ILE A 87 -9.49 11.75 -7.58
CA ILE A 87 -9.47 10.30 -7.80
C ILE A 87 -9.50 10.10 -9.31
N GLY A 88 -8.35 9.71 -9.88
CA GLY A 88 -8.32 9.29 -11.27
C GLY A 88 -9.24 8.09 -11.42
N GLY A 89 -10.20 8.15 -12.35
CA GLY A 89 -11.19 7.08 -12.54
C GLY A 89 -10.59 5.74 -13.03
N GLY A 90 -9.31 5.75 -13.45
CA GLY A 90 -8.57 4.54 -13.84
C GLY A 90 -7.94 3.79 -12.66
N PHE A 91 -7.59 2.53 -12.91
CA PHE A 91 -6.96 1.62 -11.95
C PHE A 91 -5.76 2.25 -11.19
N SER A 92 -4.83 2.88 -11.92
CA SER A 92 -3.65 3.53 -11.34
C SER A 92 -4.01 4.64 -10.36
N GLY A 93 -5.08 5.38 -10.63
CA GLY A 93 -5.57 6.44 -9.74
C GLY A 93 -6.07 5.86 -8.41
N LEU A 94 -6.92 4.84 -8.46
CA LEU A 94 -7.43 4.17 -7.27
C LEU A 94 -6.32 3.51 -6.45
N MET A 95 -5.41 2.79 -7.13
CA MET A 95 -4.23 2.17 -6.54
C MET A 95 -3.35 3.19 -5.82
N PHE A 96 -3.07 4.32 -6.47
CA PHE A 96 -2.30 5.41 -5.86
C PHE A 96 -2.99 5.94 -4.61
N TRP A 97 -4.29 6.26 -4.67
CA TRP A 97 -5.03 6.85 -3.55
C TRP A 97 -5.10 5.93 -2.35
N PHE A 98 -5.37 4.65 -2.58
CA PHE A 98 -5.41 3.65 -1.51
C PHE A 98 -4.06 3.54 -0.79
N HIS A 99 -2.97 3.22 -1.52
CA HIS A 99 -1.65 3.05 -0.92
C HIS A 99 -1.16 4.36 -0.29
N ARG A 100 -1.43 5.50 -0.91
CA ARG A 100 -1.12 6.83 -0.34
C ARG A 100 -1.77 6.99 1.03
N SER A 101 -3.07 6.71 1.14
CA SER A 101 -3.80 6.80 2.42
C SER A 101 -3.24 5.84 3.46
N LEU A 102 -2.89 4.62 3.06
CA LEU A 102 -2.35 3.60 3.95
C LEU A 102 -0.99 4.00 4.52
N CYS A 103 -0.06 4.44 3.67
CA CYS A 103 1.25 4.93 4.08
C CYS A 103 1.11 6.16 5.02
N LEU A 104 0.14 7.06 4.78
CA LEU A 104 -0.17 8.18 5.69
C LEU A 104 -0.71 7.72 7.06
N TYR A 105 -1.63 6.74 7.10
CA TYR A 105 -2.15 6.19 8.36
C TYR A 105 -1.04 5.50 9.17
N ALA A 106 -0.20 4.69 8.50
CA ALA A 106 0.94 4.02 9.11
C ALA A 106 1.89 5.03 9.77
N MET A 107 2.24 6.12 9.06
CA MET A 107 3.11 7.16 9.62
C MET A 107 2.43 7.98 10.71
N ALA A 108 1.14 8.28 10.60
CA ALA A 108 0.38 9.00 11.64
C ALA A 108 0.32 8.25 12.98
N ARG A 109 0.41 6.91 12.95
CA ARG A 109 0.54 6.06 14.13
C ARG A 109 1.95 6.09 14.73
N LYS A 110 2.99 6.10 13.89
CA LYS A 110 4.39 5.98 14.32
C LYS A 110 5.03 7.29 14.76
N ILE A 111 4.81 8.39 14.05
CA ILE A 111 5.55 9.64 14.29
C ILE A 111 4.67 10.75 14.89
N LYS A 112 5.28 11.59 15.73
CA LYS A 112 4.63 12.79 16.29
C LYS A 112 4.71 13.98 15.33
N THR A 113 5.84 14.14 14.66
CA THR A 113 6.09 15.19 13.68
C THR A 113 5.15 15.01 12.47
N LYS A 114 4.57 16.10 11.95
CA LYS A 114 3.59 16.07 10.83
C LYS A 114 2.33 15.21 11.05
N LYS A 115 2.12 14.60 12.23
CA LYS A 115 0.97 13.73 12.53
C LYS A 115 -0.36 14.36 12.13
N LYS A 116 -0.63 15.60 12.52
CA LYS A 116 -1.88 16.31 12.17
C LYS A 116 -2.08 16.40 10.64
N GLN A 117 -1.01 16.69 9.89
CA GLN A 117 -1.04 16.77 8.43
C GLN A 117 -1.34 15.40 7.80
N TYR A 118 -0.68 14.34 8.27
CA TYR A 118 -0.94 12.99 7.78
C TYR A 118 -2.37 12.53 8.04
N ILE A 119 -2.87 12.78 9.25
CA ILE A 119 -4.25 12.44 9.62
C ILE A 119 -5.25 13.19 8.73
N ALA A 120 -5.04 14.50 8.52
CA ALA A 120 -5.94 15.30 7.69
C ALA A 120 -5.98 14.80 6.24
N GLN A 121 -4.81 14.50 5.65
CA GLN A 121 -4.75 14.01 4.28
C GLN A 121 -5.30 12.59 4.13
N ALA A 122 -4.97 11.68 5.04
CA ALA A 122 -5.50 10.31 5.04
C ALA A 122 -7.04 10.31 5.16
N LYS A 123 -7.59 11.10 6.10
CA LYS A 123 -9.04 11.24 6.26
C LYS A 123 -9.72 11.83 5.02
N ARG A 124 -9.08 12.78 4.34
CA ARG A 124 -9.60 13.34 3.07
C ARG A 124 -9.67 12.24 2.00
N ILE A 125 -8.56 11.55 1.74
CA ILE A 125 -8.49 10.50 0.72
C ILE A 125 -9.46 9.37 1.02
N HIS A 126 -9.53 8.94 2.28
CA HIS A 126 -10.48 7.93 2.74
C HIS A 126 -11.92 8.38 2.49
N LYS A 127 -12.31 9.60 2.85
CA LYS A 127 -13.66 10.13 2.58
C LYS A 127 -14.02 10.08 1.09
N GLU A 128 -13.10 10.48 0.23
CA GLU A 128 -13.32 10.43 -1.22
C GLU A 128 -13.49 8.99 -1.73
N LEU A 129 -12.64 8.05 -1.31
CA LEU A 129 -12.80 6.62 -1.65
C LEU A 129 -14.14 6.05 -1.14
N THR A 130 -14.57 6.41 0.07
CA THR A 130 -15.89 6.02 0.59
C THR A 130 -17.03 6.62 -0.24
N ASN A 131 -16.89 7.85 -0.74
CA ASN A 131 -17.89 8.46 -1.61
C ASN A 131 -17.94 7.77 -2.98
N SER A 132 -16.78 7.43 -3.57
CA SER A 132 -16.71 6.66 -4.81
C SER A 132 -17.37 5.27 -4.68
N LEU A 133 -17.28 4.65 -3.50
CA LEU A 133 -17.96 3.36 -3.23
C LEU A 133 -19.48 3.51 -3.25
N LYS A 134 -20.02 4.59 -2.66
CA LYS A 134 -21.46 4.91 -2.68
C LYS A 134 -21.99 5.14 -4.09
N ASN A 135 -21.14 5.64 -4.98
CA ASN A 135 -21.42 5.79 -6.41
C ASN A 135 -21.30 4.46 -7.20
N LYS A 136 -21.41 3.31 -6.50
CA LYS A 136 -21.47 1.94 -7.03
C LYS A 136 -20.21 1.46 -7.77
N ASN A 137 -19.01 1.82 -7.31
CA ASN A 137 -17.81 1.07 -7.66
C ASN A 137 -17.54 -0.01 -6.59
N PRO A 138 -18.07 -1.25 -6.71
CA PRO A 138 -17.85 -2.28 -5.70
C PRO A 138 -16.39 -2.71 -5.62
N ASN A 139 -15.59 -2.47 -6.66
CA ASN A 139 -14.20 -2.90 -6.77
C ASN A 139 -13.24 -2.12 -5.87
N ILE A 140 -13.72 -1.21 -5.01
CA ILE A 140 -12.87 -0.50 -4.03
C ILE A 140 -13.28 -0.80 -2.59
N LEU A 141 -14.24 -1.71 -2.38
CA LEU A 141 -14.74 -2.04 -1.06
C LEU A 141 -13.63 -2.60 -0.16
N HIS A 142 -12.74 -3.43 -0.70
CA HIS A 142 -11.59 -3.97 0.04
C HIS A 142 -10.64 -2.86 0.53
N TYR A 143 -10.36 -1.86 -0.29
CA TYR A 143 -9.57 -0.67 0.11
C TYR A 143 -10.23 0.08 1.26
N VAL A 144 -11.53 0.40 1.13
CA VAL A 144 -12.27 1.14 2.17
C VAL A 144 -12.32 0.36 3.48
N SER A 145 -12.50 -0.97 3.43
CA SER A 145 -12.50 -1.82 4.62
C SER A 145 -11.17 -1.75 5.38
N LEU A 146 -10.03 -1.84 4.70
CA LEU A 146 -8.72 -1.73 5.38
C LEU A 146 -8.49 -0.32 5.94
N LEU A 147 -8.88 0.73 5.20
CA LEU A 147 -8.76 2.11 5.68
C LEU A 147 -9.66 2.40 6.90
N ASN A 148 -10.80 1.72 7.02
CA ASN A 148 -11.63 1.78 8.23
C ASN A 148 -10.91 1.18 9.45
N ALA A 149 -10.25 0.04 9.27
CA ALA A 149 -9.45 -0.59 10.33
C ALA A 149 -8.30 0.33 10.78
N GLU A 150 -7.53 0.89 9.84
CA GLU A 150 -6.42 1.81 10.15
C GLU A 150 -6.90 3.10 10.84
N LYS A 151 -8.05 3.64 10.42
CA LYS A 151 -8.66 4.80 11.06
C LYS A 151 -9.08 4.49 12.50
N ALA A 152 -9.65 3.31 12.75
CA ALA A 152 -10.06 2.87 14.09
C ALA A 152 -8.85 2.63 15.00
N ALA A 153 -7.80 1.98 14.47
CA ALA A 153 -6.52 1.78 15.15
C ALA A 153 -5.88 3.12 15.56
N LEU A 154 -5.79 4.08 14.63
CA LEU A 154 -5.27 5.42 14.90
C LEU A 154 -6.11 6.18 15.94
N ALA A 155 -7.43 5.98 15.94
CA ALA A 155 -8.35 6.59 16.89
C ALA A 155 -8.38 5.87 18.26
N GLN A 156 -7.53 4.85 18.47
CA GLN A 156 -7.43 4.06 19.70
C GLN A 156 -8.81 3.56 20.16
N LYS A 157 -9.60 3.04 19.21
CA LYS A 157 -10.85 2.34 19.54
C LYS A 157 -10.55 1.07 20.31
N LYS A 158 -11.59 0.49 20.95
CA LYS A 158 -11.45 -0.76 21.71
C LYS A 158 -10.82 -1.84 20.83
N ASN A 159 -9.89 -2.61 21.39
CA ASN A 159 -9.13 -3.60 20.62
C ASN A 159 -10.04 -4.58 19.86
N GLN A 160 -11.13 -5.03 20.48
CA GLN A 160 -12.11 -5.91 19.84
C GLN A 160 -12.71 -5.32 18.55
N ASP A 161 -13.05 -4.04 18.55
CA ASP A 161 -13.60 -3.36 17.37
C ASP A 161 -12.57 -3.25 16.25
N VAL A 162 -11.32 -2.94 16.60
CA VAL A 162 -10.21 -2.81 15.64
C VAL A 162 -9.87 -4.18 15.04
N LYS A 163 -9.74 -5.22 15.88
CA LYS A 163 -9.51 -6.61 15.43
C LYS A 163 -10.61 -7.07 14.47
N LYS A 164 -11.88 -6.77 14.78
CA LYS A 164 -13.01 -7.08 13.88
C LYS A 164 -12.86 -6.41 12.51
N LEU A 165 -12.57 -5.11 12.48
CA LEU A 165 -12.41 -4.36 11.22
C LEU A 165 -11.27 -4.89 10.35
N TYR A 166 -10.14 -5.28 10.96
CA TYR A 166 -9.05 -5.91 10.21
C TYR A 166 -9.45 -7.28 9.65
N ASN A 167 -10.10 -8.13 10.45
CA ASN A 167 -10.59 -9.43 9.99
C ASN A 167 -11.63 -9.31 8.86
N ASP A 168 -12.53 -8.32 8.96
CA ASP A 168 -13.47 -7.99 7.89
C ASP A 168 -12.72 -7.56 6.63
N ALA A 169 -11.71 -6.70 6.72
CA ALA A 169 -10.90 -6.27 5.58
C ALA A 169 -10.14 -7.43 4.91
N ILE A 170 -9.56 -8.33 5.70
CA ILE A 170 -8.86 -9.54 5.20
C ILE A 170 -9.85 -10.45 4.48
N THR A 171 -11.00 -10.73 5.10
CA THR A 171 -12.04 -11.61 4.53
C THR A 171 -12.61 -11.04 3.24
N MET A 172 -12.90 -9.73 3.22
CA MET A 172 -13.42 -9.04 2.04
C MET A 172 -12.44 -9.06 0.88
N SER A 173 -11.15 -8.81 1.15
CA SER A 173 -10.10 -8.85 0.13
C SER A 173 -9.92 -10.27 -0.43
N ALA A 174 -9.85 -11.27 0.46
CA ALA A 174 -9.66 -12.66 0.07
C ALA A 174 -10.85 -13.20 -0.76
N ARG A 175 -12.09 -12.94 -0.33
CA ARG A 175 -13.29 -13.36 -1.07
C ARG A 175 -13.44 -12.63 -2.41
N GLY A 176 -12.92 -11.41 -2.53
CA GLY A 176 -12.90 -10.66 -3.78
C GLY A 176 -11.80 -11.06 -4.75
N GLY A 177 -10.94 -12.03 -4.41
CA GLY A 177 -9.81 -12.44 -5.25
C GLY A 177 -8.58 -11.50 -5.15
N TYR A 178 -8.61 -10.51 -4.26
CA TYR A 178 -7.52 -9.56 -4.04
C TYR A 178 -6.49 -10.14 -3.06
N ALA A 179 -5.75 -11.15 -3.52
CA ALA A 179 -4.80 -11.90 -2.68
C ALA A 179 -3.72 -11.00 -2.04
N HIS A 180 -3.19 -10.05 -2.80
CA HIS A 180 -2.17 -9.09 -2.34
C HIS A 180 -2.73 -8.08 -1.33
N ASP A 181 -3.97 -7.63 -1.50
CA ASP A 181 -4.61 -6.74 -0.51
C ASP A 181 -4.99 -7.48 0.77
N ALA A 182 -5.37 -8.77 0.68
CA ALA A 182 -5.57 -9.61 1.84
C ALA A 182 -4.26 -9.82 2.62
N ALA A 183 -3.15 -10.03 1.91
CA ALA A 183 -1.81 -10.13 2.51
C ALA A 183 -1.40 -8.82 3.19
N LEU A 184 -1.60 -7.69 2.51
CA LEU A 184 -1.32 -6.36 3.05
C LEU A 184 -2.18 -6.08 4.29
N ALA A 185 -3.47 -6.42 4.27
CA ALA A 185 -4.35 -6.28 5.42
C ALA A 185 -3.88 -7.12 6.62
N GLN A 186 -3.40 -8.35 6.39
CA GLN A 186 -2.80 -9.19 7.43
C GLN A 186 -1.52 -8.58 7.99
N GLU A 187 -0.62 -8.08 7.15
CA GLU A 187 0.60 -7.40 7.62
C GLU A 187 0.27 -6.17 8.48
N ARG A 188 -0.67 -5.34 8.01
CA ARG A 188 -1.11 -4.14 8.74
C ARG A 188 -1.78 -4.49 10.07
N PHE A 189 -2.51 -5.60 10.11
CA PHE A 189 -3.12 -6.09 11.33
C PHE A 189 -2.07 -6.60 12.32
N ALA A 190 -1.09 -7.38 11.87
CA ALA A 190 0.04 -7.80 12.69
C ALA A 190 0.82 -6.62 13.26
N ASP A 191 1.09 -5.58 12.45
CA ASP A 191 1.73 -4.34 12.91
C ASP A 191 0.89 -3.62 14.00
N TYR A 192 -0.44 -3.68 13.93
CA TYR A 192 -1.31 -3.19 15.02
C TYR A 192 -1.24 -4.07 16.27
N LEU A 193 -1.27 -5.41 16.11
CA LEU A 193 -1.25 -6.36 17.20
C LEU A 193 0.05 -6.27 18.00
N LEU A 194 1.20 -6.13 17.34
CA LEU A 194 2.51 -5.99 17.98
C LEU A 194 2.67 -4.66 18.72
N ASN A 195 2.31 -3.55 18.07
CA ASN A 195 2.68 -2.22 18.57
C ASN A 195 1.61 -1.57 19.45
N ILE A 196 0.37 -2.05 19.41
CA ILE A 196 -0.77 -1.42 20.10
C ILE A 196 -1.56 -2.41 20.94
N ALA A 197 -1.94 -3.57 20.39
CA ALA A 197 -2.77 -4.52 21.12
C ALA A 197 -1.97 -5.41 22.10
N GLY A 198 -0.69 -5.62 21.85
CA GLY A 198 0.20 -6.46 22.65
C GLY A 198 -0.03 -7.98 22.48
N ASP A 199 -0.51 -8.41 21.32
CA ASP A 199 -0.92 -9.81 21.08
C ASP A 199 0.05 -10.50 20.11
N LEU A 200 1.17 -11.01 20.64
CA LEU A 200 2.26 -11.58 19.85
C LEU A 200 1.84 -12.84 19.08
N GLN A 201 1.00 -13.69 19.69
CA GLN A 201 0.60 -14.95 19.08
C GLN A 201 -0.34 -14.73 17.91
N GLU A 202 -1.35 -13.85 18.05
CA GLU A 202 -2.21 -13.47 16.93
C GLU A 202 -1.41 -12.71 15.86
N ALA A 203 -0.46 -11.86 16.25
CA ALA A 203 0.40 -11.16 15.29
C ALA A 203 1.19 -12.14 14.41
N ARG A 204 1.82 -13.15 15.01
CA ARG A 204 2.56 -14.20 14.29
C ARG A 204 1.66 -14.89 13.26
N TYR A 205 0.47 -15.31 13.67
CA TYR A 205 -0.50 -15.96 12.78
C TYR A 205 -0.81 -15.10 11.54
N HIS A 206 -0.99 -13.78 11.73
CA HIS A 206 -1.23 -12.88 10.61
C HIS A 206 0.02 -12.65 9.74
N ILE A 207 1.23 -12.63 10.31
CA ILE A 207 2.48 -12.53 9.55
C ILE A 207 2.67 -13.76 8.66
N GLU A 208 2.52 -14.97 9.21
CA GLU A 208 2.60 -16.23 8.47
C GLU A 208 1.55 -16.27 7.34
N GLY A 209 0.32 -15.84 7.63
CA GLY A 209 -0.74 -15.72 6.63
C GLY A 209 -0.39 -14.74 5.50
N ALA A 210 0.18 -13.58 5.83
CA ALA A 210 0.63 -12.60 4.83
C ALA A 210 1.74 -13.18 3.94
N ILE A 211 2.74 -13.85 4.54
CA ILE A 211 3.84 -14.52 3.83
C ILE A 211 3.28 -15.58 2.86
N GLN A 212 2.37 -16.43 3.31
CA GLN A 212 1.78 -17.46 2.45
C GLN A 212 1.04 -16.84 1.25
N ARG A 213 0.28 -15.76 1.47
CA ARG A 213 -0.45 -15.08 0.40
C ARG A 213 0.48 -14.39 -0.59
N TYR A 214 1.53 -13.71 -0.12
CA TYR A 214 2.52 -13.10 -1.00
C TYR A 214 3.32 -14.13 -1.79
N THR A 215 3.64 -15.28 -1.18
CA THR A 215 4.27 -16.42 -1.85
C THR A 215 3.38 -16.92 -2.98
N ASN A 216 2.10 -17.18 -2.71
CA ASN A 216 1.15 -17.63 -3.72
C ASN A 216 0.93 -16.59 -4.84
N TRP A 217 1.08 -15.30 -4.53
CA TRP A 217 0.99 -14.22 -5.52
C TRP A 217 2.29 -14.03 -6.34
N GLY A 218 3.41 -14.63 -5.92
CA GLY A 218 4.72 -14.53 -6.57
C GLY A 218 5.56 -13.32 -6.15
N ALA A 219 5.20 -12.61 -5.10
CA ALA A 219 5.93 -11.45 -4.60
C ALA A 219 7.08 -11.85 -3.66
N MET A 220 8.04 -12.63 -4.16
CA MET A 220 9.12 -13.21 -3.35
C MET A 220 10.04 -12.18 -2.69
N GLY A 221 10.23 -11.01 -3.31
CA GLY A 221 10.97 -9.91 -2.67
C GLY A 221 10.26 -9.38 -1.44
N VAL A 222 8.92 -9.31 -1.46
CA VAL A 222 8.12 -8.91 -0.29
C VAL A 222 8.17 -10.00 0.77
N VAL A 223 8.13 -11.28 0.39
CA VAL A 223 8.27 -12.41 1.32
C VAL A 223 9.60 -12.35 2.07
N GLU A 224 10.71 -12.17 1.37
CA GLU A 224 12.04 -12.02 1.98
C GLU A 224 12.08 -10.80 2.91
N HIS A 225 11.51 -9.67 2.47
CA HIS A 225 11.39 -8.48 3.31
C HIS A 225 10.63 -8.76 4.63
N LEU A 226 9.51 -9.48 4.57
CA LEU A 226 8.72 -9.82 5.76
C LEU A 226 9.46 -10.78 6.70
N HIS A 227 10.16 -11.79 6.16
CA HIS A 227 10.99 -12.68 6.96
C HIS A 227 12.07 -11.90 7.72
N ASN A 228 12.75 -10.97 7.04
CA ASN A 228 13.77 -10.14 7.67
C ASN A 228 13.18 -9.18 8.71
N LYS A 229 12.05 -8.54 8.38
CA LYS A 229 11.37 -7.57 9.26
C LYS A 229 10.81 -8.20 10.53
N TYR A 230 10.28 -9.42 10.44
CA TYR A 230 9.60 -10.12 11.54
C TYR A 230 10.37 -11.34 12.03
N HIS A 231 11.68 -11.40 11.78
CA HIS A 231 12.53 -12.54 12.13
C HIS A 231 12.29 -13.03 13.56
N ASP A 232 12.34 -12.14 14.55
CA ASP A 232 12.20 -12.51 15.97
C ASP A 232 10.79 -13.01 16.30
N VAL A 233 9.78 -12.35 15.73
CA VAL A 233 8.37 -12.73 15.88
C VAL A 233 8.09 -14.09 15.25
N LEU A 234 8.81 -14.48 14.19
CA LEU A 234 8.67 -15.78 13.54
C LEU A 234 9.56 -16.86 14.19
N ALA A 235 10.69 -16.49 14.79
CA ALA A 235 11.62 -17.44 15.39
C ALA A 235 11.13 -18.03 16.73
N GLY A 236 10.11 -17.46 17.37
CA GLY A 236 9.73 -17.91 18.73
C GLY A 236 10.38 -17.10 19.83
N SER A 237 11.18 -16.11 19.46
CA SER A 237 11.95 -15.30 20.40
C SER A 237 11.00 -14.35 21.14
N SER A 238 10.56 -14.76 22.32
CA SER A 238 10.08 -13.83 23.33
C SER A 238 11.24 -12.91 23.67
N THR A 239 11.26 -11.70 23.12
CA THR A 239 12.09 -10.63 23.70
C THR A 239 11.51 -10.35 25.07
N ASN A 240 12.20 -10.89 26.09
CA ASN A 240 12.06 -10.53 27.50
C ASN A 240 12.29 -9.04 27.71
#